data_AF-A0A0K2RNA5-F1
#
_entry.id   AF-A0A0K2RNA5-F1
#
_cell.length_a   1.000
_cell.length_b   1.000
_cell.length_c   1.000
_cell.angle_alpha   90.00
_cell.angle_beta   90.00
_cell.angle_gamma   90.00
#
_symmetry.space_group_name_H-M   'P 1'
#
loop_
_entity.id
_entity.type
_entity.pdbx_description
1 polymer ?
#
loop_
_entity_poly.entity_id
_entity_poly.type
_entity_poly.pdbx_seq_one_letter_code
_entity_poly.pdbx_strand_id
1 'polypeptide(L)'
;MASQNLQSVPAELSPEELEREQAGQAYFDRIISEDSRIEPRDWMPEAYRKTLLRQISQHAHSEIIGMQPEANWITRAPSLKRKAILMAKVQDEAGHGLYLYSAAETLGQSRDKMTSDLIAGKARYSSIFNYPAVSWADMGAIGWLVDGAAICNQVPLCRASYGPYGRAMVRICKEESFHQRQGFEILLELSNGTPAQKAMAQDAVNRWYAPALMMFARPTTIPQLQAVHGLEHQAVQQR
;
A
#
# COMPACT_ATOMS: atom_id res chain seq x y z
N MET A 1 46.39 9.28 -12.20
CA MET A 1 46.18 7.81 -12.31
C MET A 1 44.69 7.55 -12.15
N ALA A 2 44.00 7.12 -13.21
CA ALA A 2 42.58 6.82 -13.17
C ALA A 2 42.40 5.35 -12.81
N SER A 3 41.81 5.07 -11.65
CA SER A 3 41.42 3.71 -11.25
C SER A 3 40.13 3.35 -11.99
N GLN A 4 40.21 2.45 -12.96
CA GLN A 4 39.05 1.89 -13.63
C GLN A 4 38.27 1.01 -12.64
N ASN A 5 36.99 1.33 -12.44
CA ASN A 5 36.04 0.46 -11.75
C ASN A 5 35.81 -0.77 -12.63
N LEU A 6 36.43 -1.91 -12.27
CA LEU A 6 36.08 -3.21 -12.81
C LEU A 6 34.65 -3.55 -12.37
N GLN A 7 33.69 -3.37 -13.28
CA GLN A 7 32.38 -3.99 -13.13
C GLN A 7 32.59 -5.51 -13.16
N SER A 8 32.27 -6.18 -12.04
CA SER A 8 32.30 -7.63 -11.95
C SER A 8 31.37 -8.22 -13.01
N VAL A 9 31.91 -9.04 -13.90
CA VAL A 9 31.13 -9.88 -14.82
C VAL A 9 30.25 -10.80 -13.94
N PRO A 10 28.94 -10.91 -14.19
CA PRO A 10 28.11 -11.88 -13.49
C PRO A 10 28.72 -13.27 -13.68
N ALA A 11 28.92 -14.01 -12.58
CA ALA A 11 29.42 -15.38 -12.67
C ALA A 11 28.48 -16.21 -13.55
N GLU A 12 29.01 -16.92 -14.54
CA GLU A 12 28.25 -17.87 -15.34
C GLU A 12 27.70 -18.98 -14.42
N LEU A 13 26.38 -19.23 -14.50
CA LEU A 13 25.74 -20.30 -13.75
C LEU A 13 26.31 -21.65 -14.22
N SER A 14 26.54 -22.55 -13.27
CA SER A 14 26.85 -23.95 -13.58
C SER A 14 25.68 -24.62 -14.32
N PRO A 15 25.92 -25.70 -15.07
CA PRO A 15 24.84 -26.45 -15.73
C PRO A 15 23.71 -26.88 -14.79
N GLU A 16 24.04 -27.29 -13.56
CA GLU A 16 23.04 -27.68 -12.54
C GLU A 16 22.21 -26.47 -12.05
N GLU A 17 22.83 -25.30 -11.88
CA GLU A 17 22.12 -24.08 -11.50
C GLU A 17 21.19 -23.60 -12.61
N LEU A 18 21.63 -23.70 -13.87
CA LEU A 18 20.81 -23.37 -15.02
C LEU A 18 19.58 -24.29 -15.13
N GLU A 19 19.75 -25.60 -14.90
CA GLU A 19 18.64 -26.55 -14.90
C GLU A 19 17.64 -26.25 -13.77
N ARG A 20 18.13 -25.93 -12.56
CA ARG A 20 17.27 -25.52 -11.43
C ARG A 20 16.51 -24.24 -11.73
N GLU A 21 17.16 -23.26 -12.35
CA GLU A 21 16.54 -21.98 -12.73
C GLU A 21 15.44 -22.21 -13.78
N GLN A 22 15.69 -23.03 -14.79
CA GLN A 22 14.70 -23.38 -15.81
C GLN A 22 13.52 -24.15 -15.24
N ALA A 23 13.77 -25.13 -14.36
CA ALA A 23 12.72 -25.89 -13.67
C ALA A 23 11.88 -24.99 -12.75
N GLY A 24 12.54 -24.06 -12.05
CA GLY A 24 11.89 -23.04 -11.23
C GLY A 24 10.99 -22.14 -12.06
N GLN A 25 11.49 -21.63 -13.19
CA GLN A 25 10.72 -20.79 -14.11
C GLN A 25 9.49 -21.53 -14.64
N ALA A 26 9.64 -22.78 -15.09
CA ALA A 26 8.53 -23.60 -15.56
C ALA A 26 7.48 -23.85 -14.45
N TYR A 27 7.91 -24.06 -13.21
CA TYR A 27 7.01 -24.17 -12.06
C TYR A 27 6.25 -22.87 -11.81
N PHE A 28 6.95 -21.73 -11.79
CA PHE A 28 6.36 -20.40 -11.61
C PHE A 28 5.31 -20.11 -12.69
N ASP A 29 5.66 -20.31 -13.97
CA ASP A 29 4.76 -20.07 -15.10
C ASP A 29 3.48 -20.92 -15.00
N ARG A 30 3.62 -22.19 -14.59
CA ARG A 30 2.49 -23.08 -14.35
C ARG A 30 1.57 -22.55 -13.25
N ILE A 31 2.12 -22.19 -12.07
CA ILE A 31 1.35 -21.66 -10.95
C ILE A 31 0.59 -20.39 -11.35
N ILE A 32 1.23 -19.48 -12.07
CA ILE A 32 0.59 -18.25 -12.56
C ILE A 32 -0.51 -18.56 -13.58
N SER A 33 -0.27 -19.48 -14.52
CA SER A 33 -1.27 -19.87 -15.53
C SER A 33 -2.52 -20.54 -14.94
N GLU A 34 -2.38 -21.19 -13.79
CA GLU A 34 -3.45 -21.85 -13.04
C GLU A 34 -4.22 -20.87 -12.12
N ASP A 35 -3.90 -19.56 -12.14
CA ASP A 35 -4.39 -18.55 -11.18
C ASP A 35 -4.19 -18.99 -9.71
N SER A 36 -3.11 -19.74 -9.48
CA SER A 36 -2.70 -20.22 -8.17
C SER A 36 -1.69 -19.25 -7.53
N ARG A 37 -1.25 -19.54 -6.30
CA ARG A 37 -0.45 -18.61 -5.50
C ARG A 37 0.95 -19.13 -5.26
N ILE A 38 1.92 -18.24 -5.41
CA ILE A 38 3.31 -18.40 -5.00
C ILE A 38 3.41 -18.21 -3.48
N GLU A 39 4.11 -19.13 -2.81
CA GLU A 39 4.36 -19.12 -1.38
C GLU A 39 5.86 -18.86 -1.06
N PRO A 40 6.22 -18.48 0.18
CA PRO A 40 7.58 -18.04 0.50
C PRO A 40 8.72 -19.04 0.18
N ARG A 41 8.41 -20.34 0.20
CA ARG A 41 9.38 -21.41 -0.06
C ARG A 41 9.49 -21.77 -1.54
N ASP A 42 8.58 -21.28 -2.36
CA ASP A 42 8.60 -21.53 -3.79
C ASP A 42 9.75 -20.78 -4.45
N TRP A 43 10.31 -21.37 -5.51
CA TRP A 43 11.15 -20.62 -6.41
C TRP A 43 10.29 -19.54 -7.08
N MET A 44 10.86 -18.34 -7.23
CA MET A 44 10.24 -17.23 -7.94
C MET A 44 11.33 -16.38 -8.60
N PRO A 45 11.07 -15.73 -9.75
CA PRO A 45 12.05 -14.88 -10.40
C PRO A 45 12.53 -13.77 -9.47
N GLU A 46 13.82 -13.46 -9.50
CA GLU A 46 14.38 -12.42 -8.60
C GLU A 46 13.76 -11.04 -8.86
N ALA A 47 13.40 -10.75 -10.11
CA ALA A 47 12.67 -9.53 -10.46
C ALA A 47 11.27 -9.47 -9.84
N TYR A 48 10.57 -10.61 -9.77
CA TYR A 48 9.26 -10.74 -9.10
C TYR A 48 9.41 -10.51 -7.60
N ARG A 49 10.38 -11.17 -6.95
CA ARG A 49 10.70 -11.01 -5.52
C ARG A 49 11.00 -9.56 -5.17
N LYS A 50 11.93 -8.91 -5.88
CA LYS A 50 12.31 -7.51 -5.64
C LYS A 50 11.15 -6.55 -5.85
N THR A 51 10.32 -6.77 -6.88
CA THR A 51 9.17 -5.91 -7.17
C THR A 51 8.12 -6.00 -6.07
N LEU A 52 7.79 -7.21 -5.62
CA LEU A 52 6.86 -7.41 -4.51
C LEU A 52 7.40 -6.86 -3.20
N LEU A 53 8.68 -7.11 -2.89
CA LEU A 53 9.29 -6.58 -1.68
C LEU A 53 9.19 -5.06 -1.66
N ARG A 54 9.53 -4.40 -2.78
CA ARG A 54 9.37 -2.94 -2.91
C ARG A 54 7.91 -2.51 -2.74
N GLN A 55 6.96 -3.19 -3.37
CA GLN A 55 5.56 -2.80 -3.28
C GLN A 55 4.98 -2.99 -1.87
N ILE A 56 5.15 -4.17 -1.28
CA ILE A 56 4.57 -4.52 0.03
C ILE A 56 5.23 -3.70 1.14
N SER A 57 6.54 -3.46 1.07
CA SER A 57 7.22 -2.58 2.04
C SER A 57 6.70 -1.14 1.97
N GLN A 58 6.55 -0.58 0.77
CA GLN A 58 5.99 0.75 0.58
C GLN A 58 4.51 0.84 0.96
N HIS A 59 3.75 -0.24 0.79
CA HIS A 59 2.39 -0.36 1.35
C HIS A 59 2.42 -0.31 2.87
N ALA A 60 3.31 -1.09 3.52
CA ALA A 60 3.47 -1.05 4.97
C ALA A 60 3.89 0.34 5.47
N HIS A 61 4.77 1.04 4.73
CA HIS A 61 5.16 2.41 5.04
C HIS A 61 3.99 3.37 4.97
N SER A 62 3.11 3.21 3.97
CA SER A 62 1.89 4.00 3.83
C SER A 62 0.99 3.89 5.05
N GLU A 63 0.79 2.70 5.61
CA GLU A 63 0.02 2.55 6.85
C GLU A 63 0.64 3.34 8.01
N ILE A 64 1.95 3.21 8.21
CA ILE A 64 2.65 3.87 9.33
C ILE A 64 2.66 5.40 9.19
N ILE A 65 2.85 5.91 7.98
CA ILE A 65 2.86 7.36 7.74
C ILE A 65 1.43 7.92 7.75
N GLY A 66 0.44 7.16 7.28
CA GLY A 66 -0.97 7.53 7.27
C GLY A 66 -1.57 7.81 8.64
N MET A 67 -1.05 7.15 9.67
CA MET A 67 -1.41 7.43 11.06
C MET A 67 -1.18 8.90 11.46
N GLN A 68 -0.18 9.59 10.87
CA GLN A 68 0.22 10.93 11.32
C GLN A 68 -0.82 12.04 11.08
N PRO A 69 -1.34 12.25 9.84
CA PRO A 69 -2.37 13.25 9.59
C PRO A 69 -3.65 13.02 10.41
N GLU A 70 -3.99 11.77 10.69
CA GLU A 70 -5.19 11.41 11.46
C GLU A 70 -4.98 11.50 12.97
N ALA A 71 -3.82 11.03 13.47
CA ALA A 71 -3.44 11.16 14.88
C ALA A 71 -3.42 12.63 15.34
N ASN A 72 -3.09 13.55 14.43
CA ASN A 72 -3.15 15.00 14.67
C ASN A 72 -4.52 15.44 15.23
N TRP A 73 -5.61 14.78 14.86
CA TRP A 73 -6.98 15.13 15.28
C TRP A 73 -7.53 14.32 16.45
N ILE A 74 -6.84 13.28 16.93
CA ILE A 74 -7.30 12.45 18.07
C ILE A 74 -7.64 13.31 19.29
N THR A 75 -6.78 14.26 19.64
CA THR A 75 -6.97 15.10 20.84
C THR A 75 -8.07 16.15 20.66
N ARG A 76 -8.44 16.48 19.42
CA ARG A 76 -9.32 17.60 19.04
C ARG A 76 -10.64 17.18 18.37
N ALA A 77 -10.91 15.87 18.30
CA ALA A 77 -12.17 15.36 17.78
C ALA A 77 -13.38 15.99 18.51
N PRO A 78 -14.45 16.39 17.79
CA PRO A 78 -15.53 17.23 18.31
C PRO A 78 -16.50 16.48 19.24
N SER A 79 -16.37 15.16 19.37
CA SER A 79 -17.15 14.35 20.29
C SER A 79 -16.40 13.10 20.72
N LEU A 80 -16.76 12.53 21.87
CA LEU A 80 -16.18 11.27 22.35
C LEU A 80 -16.45 10.10 21.40
N LYS A 81 -17.65 10.07 20.77
CA LYS A 81 -17.98 9.06 19.74
C LYS A 81 -16.99 9.12 18.58
N ARG A 82 -16.75 10.31 18.01
CA ARG A 82 -15.83 10.47 16.87
C ARG A 82 -14.38 10.25 17.28
N LYS A 83 -14.00 10.64 18.51
CA LYS A 83 -12.68 10.35 19.08
C LYS A 83 -12.41 8.85 19.18
N ALA A 84 -13.35 8.08 19.73
CA ALA A 84 -13.21 6.63 19.88
C ALA A 84 -13.07 5.92 18.52
N ILE A 85 -13.88 6.33 17.52
CA ILE A 85 -13.79 5.79 16.16
C ILE A 85 -12.43 6.11 15.53
N LEU A 86 -11.96 7.36 15.63
CA LEU A 86 -10.67 7.76 15.07
C LEU A 86 -9.49 7.02 15.73
N MET A 87 -9.55 6.82 17.05
CA MET A 87 -8.54 6.02 17.76
C MET A 87 -8.54 4.56 17.29
N ALA A 88 -9.72 3.96 17.08
CA ALA A 88 -9.83 2.60 16.56
C ALA A 88 -9.25 2.49 15.13
N LYS A 89 -9.55 3.45 14.25
CA LYS A 89 -8.98 3.50 12.89
C LYS A 89 -7.45 3.56 12.89
N VAL A 90 -6.88 4.52 13.62
CA VAL A 90 -5.41 4.69 13.71
C VAL A 90 -4.74 3.48 14.37
N GLN A 91 -5.42 2.81 15.30
CA GLN A 91 -4.95 1.55 15.87
C GLN A 91 -4.91 0.43 14.82
N ASP A 92 -5.95 0.31 14.00
CA ASP A 92 -6.02 -0.71 12.95
C ASP A 92 -4.96 -0.47 11.86
N GLU A 93 -4.70 0.78 11.46
CA GLU A 93 -3.60 1.12 10.54
C GLU A 93 -2.23 0.62 11.05
N ALA A 94 -1.97 0.77 12.35
CA ALA A 94 -0.76 0.21 12.94
C ALA A 94 -0.72 -1.33 12.80
N GLY A 95 -1.86 -2.00 12.99
CA GLY A 95 -2.01 -3.44 12.78
C GLY A 95 -1.82 -3.85 11.31
N HIS A 96 -2.36 -3.07 10.37
CA HIS A 96 -2.22 -3.29 8.92
C HIS A 96 -0.77 -3.19 8.49
N GLY A 97 -0.06 -2.17 8.98
CA GLY A 97 1.38 -2.03 8.79
C GLY A 97 2.16 -3.26 9.27
N LEU A 98 1.79 -3.84 10.42
CA LEU A 98 2.40 -5.08 10.93
C LEU A 98 2.11 -6.28 10.03
N TYR A 99 0.88 -6.45 9.53
CA TYR A 99 0.56 -7.52 8.58
C TYR A 99 1.38 -7.41 7.30
N LEU A 100 1.52 -6.20 6.76
CA LEU A 100 2.26 -5.93 5.53
C LEU A 100 3.77 -6.12 5.71
N TYR A 101 4.36 -5.62 6.81
CA TYR A 101 5.76 -5.92 7.11
C TYR A 101 5.99 -7.42 7.26
N SER A 102 5.10 -8.14 7.95
CA SER A 102 5.21 -9.61 8.08
C SER A 102 5.15 -10.29 6.72
N ALA A 103 4.28 -9.85 5.81
CA ALA A 103 4.22 -10.37 4.45
C ALA A 103 5.50 -10.04 3.67
N ALA A 104 6.06 -8.84 3.79
CA ALA A 104 7.30 -8.44 3.12
C ALA A 104 8.53 -9.20 3.65
N GLU A 105 8.60 -9.49 4.95
CA GLU A 105 9.71 -10.25 5.55
C GLU A 105 9.86 -11.65 4.96
N THR A 106 8.74 -12.26 4.52
CA THR A 106 8.78 -13.55 3.82
C THR A 106 9.53 -13.50 2.48
N LEU A 107 9.80 -12.32 1.93
CA LEU A 107 10.58 -12.12 0.72
C LEU A 107 12.08 -11.88 0.99
N GLY A 108 12.51 -11.88 2.25
CA GLY A 108 13.92 -11.93 2.64
C GLY A 108 14.54 -10.63 3.16
N GLN A 109 13.75 -9.59 3.42
CA GLN A 109 14.24 -8.34 4.05
C GLN A 109 13.55 -8.10 5.38
N SER A 110 14.32 -7.82 6.43
CA SER A 110 13.77 -7.54 7.77
C SER A 110 12.98 -6.24 7.83
N ARG A 111 12.01 -6.18 8.74
CA ARG A 111 11.27 -4.97 9.08
C ARG A 111 12.19 -3.83 9.47
N ASP A 112 13.18 -4.09 10.31
CA ASP A 112 14.13 -3.05 10.77
C ASP A 112 14.85 -2.38 9.60
N LYS A 113 15.25 -3.16 8.58
CA LYS A 113 15.86 -2.60 7.38
C LYS A 113 14.84 -1.80 6.56
N MET A 114 13.63 -2.32 6.36
CA MET A 114 12.57 -1.58 5.65
C MET A 114 12.25 -0.25 6.34
N THR A 115 12.09 -0.24 7.66
CA THR A 115 11.84 0.96 8.45
C THR A 115 13.02 1.93 8.42
N SER A 116 14.25 1.43 8.48
CA SER A 116 15.45 2.27 8.34
C SER A 116 15.53 2.92 6.96
N ASP A 117 15.19 2.19 5.89
CA ASP A 117 15.14 2.72 4.53
C ASP A 117 14.04 3.78 4.36
N LEU A 118 12.88 3.63 5.01
CA LEU A 118 11.83 4.65 5.09
C LEU A 118 12.35 5.93 5.77
N ILE A 119 12.91 5.81 6.97
CA ILE A 119 13.41 6.96 7.75
C ILE A 119 14.54 7.68 7.01
N ALA A 120 15.40 6.94 6.30
CA ALA A 120 16.48 7.50 5.49
C ALA A 120 16.01 8.08 4.13
N GLY A 121 14.71 8.03 3.81
CA GLY A 121 14.16 8.54 2.55
C GLY A 121 14.53 7.70 1.31
N LYS A 122 14.99 6.45 1.51
CA LYS A 122 15.35 5.51 0.43
C LYS A 122 14.14 4.72 -0.08
N ALA A 123 13.12 4.56 0.77
CA ALA A 123 11.83 3.98 0.42
C ALA A 123 10.75 5.06 0.37
N ARG A 124 9.68 4.79 -0.39
CA ARG A 124 8.53 5.69 -0.53
C ARG A 124 7.35 5.22 0.31
N TYR A 125 6.35 6.06 0.40
CA TYR A 125 5.01 5.81 0.90
C TYR A 125 4.03 6.59 0.01
N SER A 126 2.73 6.38 0.18
CA SER A 126 1.70 7.04 -0.61
C SER A 126 1.79 8.56 -0.46
N SER A 127 1.84 9.27 -1.59
CA SER A 127 1.98 10.73 -1.61
C SER A 127 0.84 11.46 -0.90
N ILE A 128 -0.33 10.82 -0.76
CA ILE A 128 -1.51 11.39 -0.11
C ILE A 128 -1.24 11.83 1.34
N PHE A 129 -0.31 11.19 2.03
CA PHE A 129 0.02 11.50 3.42
C PHE A 129 0.94 12.70 3.60
N ASN A 130 1.33 13.37 2.50
CA ASN A 130 2.05 14.65 2.55
C ASN A 130 1.10 15.86 2.65
N TYR A 131 -0.21 15.65 2.57
CA TYR A 131 -1.21 16.73 2.61
C TYR A 131 -1.65 16.98 4.07
N PRO A 132 -1.75 18.26 4.50
CA PRO A 132 -2.08 18.58 5.89
C PRO A 132 -3.59 18.45 6.18
N ALA A 133 -3.93 17.82 7.30
CA ALA A 133 -5.28 17.82 7.87
C ALA A 133 -5.48 19.05 8.77
N VAL A 134 -6.05 20.13 8.23
CA VAL A 134 -6.16 21.46 8.87
C VAL A 134 -7.51 21.72 9.54
N SER A 135 -8.51 20.88 9.30
CA SER A 135 -9.87 20.98 9.82
C SER A 135 -10.44 19.60 10.19
N TRP A 136 -11.47 19.55 11.03
CA TRP A 136 -12.10 18.27 11.38
C TRP A 136 -12.72 17.57 10.16
N ALA A 137 -13.20 18.33 9.18
CA ALA A 137 -13.75 17.78 7.94
C ALA A 137 -12.71 16.97 7.15
N ASP A 138 -11.42 17.21 7.35
CA ASP A 138 -10.35 16.42 6.73
C ASP A 138 -10.36 14.96 7.18
N MET A 139 -10.80 14.66 8.42
CA MET A 139 -10.98 13.27 8.87
C MET A 139 -12.10 12.58 8.09
N GLY A 140 -13.13 13.33 7.70
CA GLY A 140 -14.17 12.83 6.82
C GLY A 140 -13.69 12.64 5.38
N ALA A 141 -12.91 13.57 4.85
CA ALA A 141 -12.37 13.49 3.49
C ALA A 141 -11.32 12.39 3.34
N ILE A 142 -10.40 12.25 4.30
CA ILE A 142 -9.44 11.14 4.35
C ILE A 142 -10.22 9.82 4.47
N GLY A 143 -11.03 9.67 5.52
CA GLY A 143 -11.77 8.44 5.73
C GLY A 143 -12.72 8.07 4.59
N TRP A 144 -13.28 9.02 3.84
CA TRP A 144 -14.18 8.67 2.73
C TRP A 144 -13.46 8.53 1.38
N LEU A 145 -12.73 9.57 0.96
CA LEU A 145 -12.15 9.68 -0.38
C LEU A 145 -10.81 8.94 -0.47
N VAL A 146 -9.94 9.14 0.53
CA VAL A 146 -8.59 8.54 0.55
C VAL A 146 -8.71 7.04 0.81
N ASP A 147 -9.41 6.63 1.87
CA ASP A 147 -9.63 5.19 2.13
C ASP A 147 -10.49 4.57 1.02
N GLY A 148 -11.45 5.31 0.44
CA GLY A 148 -12.21 4.84 -0.71
C GLY A 148 -11.32 4.51 -1.91
N ALA A 149 -10.33 5.37 -2.20
CA ALA A 149 -9.34 5.12 -3.24
C ALA A 149 -8.41 3.96 -2.86
N ALA A 150 -8.01 3.83 -1.59
CA ALA A 150 -7.21 2.72 -1.07
C ALA A 150 -7.94 1.37 -1.27
N ILE A 151 -9.21 1.27 -0.85
CA ILE A 151 -10.06 0.09 -1.01
C ILE A 151 -10.19 -0.30 -2.49
N CYS A 152 -10.41 0.66 -3.39
CA CYS A 152 -10.47 0.40 -4.83
C CYS A 152 -9.16 -0.23 -5.36
N ASN A 153 -8.01 0.16 -4.83
CA ASN A 153 -6.71 -0.44 -5.17
C ASN A 153 -6.45 -1.77 -4.45
N GLN A 154 -6.97 -1.95 -3.24
CA GLN A 154 -6.65 -3.09 -2.36
C GLN A 154 -7.54 -4.31 -2.58
N VAL A 155 -8.82 -4.14 -2.90
CA VAL A 155 -9.73 -5.26 -3.13
C VAL A 155 -9.23 -6.20 -4.25
N PRO A 156 -8.72 -5.70 -5.40
CA PRO A 156 -8.08 -6.56 -6.40
C PRO A 156 -6.88 -7.34 -5.86
N LEU A 157 -6.10 -6.76 -4.94
CA LEU A 157 -4.92 -7.38 -4.35
C LEU A 157 -5.24 -8.56 -3.41
N CYS A 158 -6.50 -8.74 -3.00
CA CYS A 158 -6.94 -9.98 -2.33
C CYS A 158 -6.67 -11.24 -3.19
N ARG A 159 -6.59 -11.07 -4.51
CA ARG A 159 -6.23 -12.11 -5.49
C ARG A 159 -4.78 -12.01 -5.99
N ALA A 160 -3.91 -11.28 -5.28
CA ALA A 160 -2.51 -11.21 -5.64
C ALA A 160 -1.88 -12.61 -5.72
N SER A 161 -1.04 -12.81 -6.74
CA SER A 161 -0.33 -14.07 -7.01
C SER A 161 0.64 -14.46 -5.90
N TYR A 162 1.08 -13.53 -5.05
CA TYR A 162 1.85 -13.84 -3.85
C TYR A 162 0.94 -14.09 -2.65
N GLY A 163 0.93 -15.32 -2.16
CA GLY A 163 0.03 -15.80 -1.10
C GLY A 163 0.02 -14.94 0.16
N PRO A 164 1.17 -14.65 0.79
CA PRO A 164 1.23 -13.83 1.99
C PRO A 164 0.60 -12.45 1.82
N TYR A 165 0.83 -11.81 0.67
CA TYR A 165 0.29 -10.48 0.39
C TYR A 165 -1.22 -10.53 0.20
N GLY A 166 -1.72 -11.46 -0.63
CA GLY A 166 -3.16 -11.59 -0.84
C GLY A 166 -3.93 -11.93 0.45
N ARG A 167 -3.37 -12.75 1.33
CA ARG A 167 -3.97 -13.04 2.64
C ARG A 167 -3.99 -11.84 3.58
N ALA A 168 -2.95 -11.01 3.57
CA ALA A 168 -2.93 -9.76 4.33
C ALA A 168 -4.02 -8.80 3.83
N MET A 169 -4.15 -8.63 2.51
CA MET A 169 -5.18 -7.79 1.89
C MET A 169 -6.61 -8.23 2.23
N VAL A 170 -6.88 -9.54 2.33
CA VAL A 170 -8.20 -10.03 2.75
C VAL A 170 -8.56 -9.58 4.18
N ARG A 171 -7.58 -9.48 5.09
CA ARG A 171 -7.82 -9.00 6.46
C ARG A 171 -8.00 -7.48 6.48
N ILE A 172 -7.05 -6.77 5.87
CA ILE A 172 -7.03 -5.31 5.79
C ILE A 172 -8.33 -4.78 5.16
N CYS A 173 -8.74 -5.29 3.99
CA CYS A 173 -9.97 -4.86 3.32
C CYS A 173 -11.25 -5.09 4.14
N LYS A 174 -11.29 -6.12 5.00
CA LYS A 174 -12.44 -6.37 5.88
C LYS A 174 -12.55 -5.28 6.95
N GLU A 175 -11.43 -4.85 7.51
CA GLU A 175 -11.36 -3.85 8.58
C GLU A 175 -11.55 -2.43 8.01
N GLU A 176 -10.84 -2.08 6.94
CA GLU A 176 -10.90 -0.73 6.36
C GLU A 176 -12.27 -0.30 5.84
N SER A 177 -13.06 -1.24 5.30
CA SER A 177 -14.40 -0.91 4.78
C SER A 177 -15.33 -0.33 5.85
N PHE A 178 -15.12 -0.71 7.12
CA PHE A 178 -15.84 -0.14 8.26
C PHE A 178 -15.40 1.31 8.51
N HIS A 179 -14.10 1.57 8.57
CA HIS A 179 -13.55 2.91 8.80
C HIS A 179 -13.90 3.87 7.67
N GLN A 180 -13.91 3.38 6.43
CA GLN A 180 -14.27 4.18 5.26
C GLN A 180 -15.71 4.70 5.35
N ARG A 181 -16.63 3.84 5.83
CA ARG A 181 -18.02 4.25 6.10
C ARG A 181 -18.08 5.32 7.18
N GLN A 182 -17.25 5.23 8.21
CA GLN A 182 -17.22 6.24 9.27
C GLN A 182 -16.73 7.61 8.78
N GLY A 183 -15.80 7.65 7.81
CA GLY A 183 -15.39 8.87 7.11
C GLY A 183 -16.55 9.50 6.33
N PHE A 184 -17.30 8.68 5.58
CA PHE A 184 -18.50 9.13 4.86
C PHE A 184 -19.52 9.77 5.80
N GLU A 185 -19.80 9.14 6.95
CA GLU A 185 -20.73 9.68 7.94
C GLU A 185 -20.31 11.03 8.52
N ILE A 186 -19.00 11.32 8.62
CA ILE A 186 -18.52 12.63 9.07
C ILE A 186 -18.93 13.71 8.07
N LEU A 187 -18.67 13.49 6.78
CA LEU A 187 -19.03 14.46 5.74
C LEU A 187 -20.55 14.59 5.58
N LEU A 188 -21.28 13.48 5.71
CA LEU A 188 -22.75 13.50 5.68
C LEU A 188 -23.31 14.37 6.82
N GLU A 189 -22.81 14.19 8.05
CA GLU A 189 -23.22 15.01 9.20
C GLU A 189 -22.93 16.50 8.96
N LEU A 190 -21.71 16.83 8.52
CA LEU A 190 -21.32 18.22 8.28
C LEU A 190 -22.13 18.86 7.14
N SER A 191 -22.45 18.09 6.09
CA SER A 191 -23.24 18.55 4.94
C SER A 191 -24.70 18.87 5.31
N ASN A 192 -25.23 18.25 6.36
CA ASN A 192 -26.56 18.51 6.91
C ASN A 192 -26.57 19.51 8.08
N GLY A 193 -25.39 19.96 8.52
CA GLY A 193 -25.23 20.87 9.64
C GLY A 193 -25.44 22.35 9.30
N THR A 194 -24.86 23.20 10.13
CA THR A 194 -24.84 24.67 9.97
C THR A 194 -24.11 25.10 8.69
N PRO A 195 -24.33 26.34 8.20
CA PRO A 195 -23.58 26.87 7.05
C PRO A 195 -22.06 26.76 7.20
N ALA A 196 -21.53 26.97 8.41
CA ALA A 196 -20.10 26.83 8.69
C ALA A 196 -19.60 25.38 8.55
N GLN A 197 -20.40 24.39 8.98
CA GLN A 197 -20.06 22.97 8.82
C GLN A 197 -20.11 22.53 7.34
N LYS A 198 -21.10 23.01 6.58
CA LYS A 198 -21.19 22.76 5.14
C LYS A 198 -19.98 23.34 4.39
N ALA A 199 -19.60 24.57 4.72
CA ALA A 199 -18.41 25.20 4.14
C ALA A 199 -17.13 24.45 4.48
N MET A 200 -16.98 23.99 5.73
CA MET A 200 -15.84 23.18 6.17
C MET A 200 -15.76 21.85 5.42
N ALA A 201 -16.90 21.16 5.21
CA ALA A 201 -16.96 19.94 4.43
C ALA A 201 -16.57 20.16 2.97
N GLN A 202 -17.09 21.23 2.35
CA GLN A 202 -16.75 21.58 0.97
C GLN A 202 -15.26 21.91 0.80
N ASP A 203 -14.68 22.67 1.73
CA ASP A 203 -13.25 23.00 1.71
C ASP A 203 -12.37 21.74 1.79
N ALA A 204 -12.70 20.80 2.68
CA ALA A 204 -12.00 19.53 2.77
C ALA A 204 -12.10 18.73 1.46
N VAL A 205 -13.30 18.57 0.90
CA VAL A 205 -13.47 17.87 -0.39
C VAL A 205 -12.67 18.54 -1.51
N ASN A 206 -12.69 19.88 -1.59
CA ASN A 206 -11.92 20.61 -2.60
C ASN A 206 -10.42 20.31 -2.52
N ARG A 207 -9.86 20.23 -1.30
CA ARG A 207 -8.43 19.96 -1.09
C ARG A 207 -8.06 18.49 -1.31
N TRP A 208 -8.93 17.56 -0.95
CA TRP A 208 -8.61 16.12 -0.94
C TRP A 208 -9.04 15.35 -2.18
N TYR A 209 -9.99 15.85 -2.97
CA TYR A 209 -10.50 15.14 -4.15
C TYR A 209 -9.40 14.84 -5.17
N ALA A 210 -8.66 15.86 -5.61
CA ALA A 210 -7.59 15.66 -6.60
C ALA A 210 -6.44 14.80 -6.04
N PRO A 211 -5.94 15.01 -4.81
CA PRO A 211 -4.95 14.12 -4.20
C PRO A 211 -5.40 12.66 -4.09
N ALA A 212 -6.66 12.40 -3.69
CA ALA A 212 -7.18 11.03 -3.61
C ALA A 212 -7.16 10.34 -4.99
N LEU A 213 -7.46 11.06 -6.07
CA LEU A 213 -7.32 10.53 -7.44
C LEU A 213 -5.87 10.24 -7.84
N MET A 214 -4.88 10.95 -7.27
CA MET A 214 -3.46 10.73 -7.55
C MET A 214 -2.91 9.44 -6.90
N MET A 215 -3.65 8.83 -5.97
CA MET A 215 -3.31 7.51 -5.42
C MET A 215 -3.46 6.40 -6.45
N PHE A 216 -4.27 6.61 -7.48
CA PHE A 216 -4.31 5.72 -8.63
C PHE A 216 -3.08 5.97 -9.51
N ALA A 217 -2.47 4.89 -9.98
CA ALA A 217 -1.38 4.98 -10.95
C ALA A 217 -1.81 5.84 -12.16
N ARG A 218 -0.84 6.56 -12.77
CA ARG A 218 -1.10 7.18 -14.08
C ARG A 218 -1.56 6.09 -15.06
N PRO A 219 -2.48 6.38 -16.01
CA PRO A 219 -2.70 5.50 -17.15
C PRO A 219 -1.36 5.26 -17.84
N THR A 220 -0.77 4.08 -17.69
CA THR A 220 0.54 3.76 -18.27
C THR A 220 0.39 2.96 -19.54
N THR A 221 1.09 3.42 -20.58
CA THR A 221 1.35 2.76 -21.87
C THR A 221 2.42 1.66 -21.78
N ILE A 222 2.60 0.98 -20.64
CA ILE A 222 3.59 -0.11 -20.48
C ILE A 222 2.89 -1.42 -20.09
N PRO A 223 2.36 -2.18 -21.06
CA PRO A 223 1.71 -3.47 -20.81
C PRO A 223 2.70 -4.59 -20.44
N GLN A 224 4.00 -4.45 -20.75
CA GLN A 224 4.87 -5.62 -20.93
C GLN A 224 5.47 -6.21 -19.64
N LEU A 225 5.52 -5.49 -18.51
CA LEU A 225 6.05 -6.05 -17.25
C LEU A 225 4.95 -6.52 -16.28
N GLN A 226 3.75 -5.94 -16.36
CA GLN A 226 2.62 -6.33 -15.51
C GLN A 226 1.89 -7.57 -16.04
N ALA A 227 1.80 -7.71 -17.37
CA ALA A 227 1.17 -8.86 -18.02
C ALA A 227 2.01 -10.14 -17.98
N VAL A 228 3.35 -10.03 -18.04
CA VAL A 228 4.24 -11.20 -18.18
C VAL A 228 4.44 -11.99 -16.88
N HIS A 229 4.07 -11.43 -15.72
CA HIS A 229 4.29 -12.07 -14.40
C HIS A 229 3.04 -12.14 -13.51
N GLY A 230 1.84 -12.03 -14.07
CA GLY A 230 0.59 -12.09 -13.30
C GLY A 230 0.45 -10.95 -12.28
N LEU A 231 1.04 -9.78 -12.58
CA LEU A 231 0.95 -8.56 -11.77
C LEU A 231 -0.13 -7.61 -12.31
N GLU A 232 -0.98 -8.07 -13.24
CA GLU A 232 -2.00 -7.28 -13.96
C GLU A 232 -3.00 -6.60 -13.01
N HIS A 233 -3.21 -7.16 -11.81
CA HIS A 233 -4.10 -6.58 -10.79
C HIS A 233 -3.38 -5.64 -9.80
N GLN A 234 -2.09 -5.36 -9.98
CA GLN A 234 -1.32 -4.51 -9.08
C GLN A 234 -1.32 -3.06 -9.56
N ALA A 235 -2.41 -2.35 -9.26
CA ALA A 235 -2.42 -0.90 -9.40
C ALA A 235 -1.31 -0.29 -8.50
N VAL A 236 -0.39 0.43 -9.13
CA VAL A 236 0.75 1.08 -8.47
C VAL A 236 0.20 2.21 -7.60
N GLN A 237 0.05 1.95 -6.30
CA GLN A 237 -0.50 2.91 -5.33
C GLN A 237 0.33 4.21 -5.16
N GLN A 238 1.56 4.32 -5.66
CA GLN A 238 2.49 5.27 -5.07
C GLN A 238 3.44 5.93 -6.09
N ARG A 239 3.24 7.23 -6.28
CA ARG A 239 4.28 8.19 -6.70
C ARG A 239 4.79 8.91 -5.48
#